data_AF-A0A8S0VK90-F1
#
_entry.id   AF-A0A8S0VK90-F1
#
_cell.length_a   1.000
_cell.length_b   1.000
_cell.length_c   1.000
_cell.angle_alpha   90.00
_cell.angle_beta   90.00
_cell.angle_gamma   90.00
#
_symmetry.space_group_name_H-M   'P 1'
#
loop_
_entity.id
_entity.type
_entity.pdbx_description
1 polymer ?
#
loop_
_entity_poly.entity_id
_entity_poly.type
_entity_poly.pdbx_seq_one_letter_code
_entity_poly.pdbx_strand_id
1 'polypeptide(L)'
;MPATDCREASSASFSGFGFSILNRWPYQVHSMDSPCQDIEFESFQKQVADRFNNLAAVDSDELLSISWIGKLLDAFICCQEEFGLVVFKNKDFLNRHPMDRYISEFFERSIKALDVCNAIRDGIEKIKQWQMQLEIVLQFVWSTPIISLHERILEESRKRDRRNSCGLLKEIRLIEKCAQHMNESTDSVHFPLNELKEGEIKERIRELRRVYGAVKDGLDPLERQVREVFWRIVRTRTDGLDSTRRPNSHD
;
A
#
# COMPACT_ATOMS: atom_id res chain seq x y z
N MET A 1 23.34 33.59 42.08
CA MET A 1 22.17 33.57 42.97
C MET A 1 21.30 34.78 42.67
N PRO A 2 19.97 34.70 42.81
CA PRO A 2 19.08 33.52 42.92
C PRO A 2 17.94 33.60 41.86
N ALA A 3 16.99 32.68 41.67
CA ALA A 3 16.70 31.27 42.04
C ALA A 3 15.50 30.86 41.14
N THR A 4 15.57 29.77 40.35
CA THR A 4 14.89 28.47 40.58
C THR A 4 13.53 28.52 41.29
N ASP A 5 12.46 27.99 40.67
CA ASP A 5 11.99 26.63 41.01
C ASP A 5 10.89 26.06 40.08
N CYS A 6 10.97 24.74 39.92
CA CYS A 6 10.03 23.82 39.27
C CYS A 6 8.97 23.30 40.26
N ARG A 7 8.04 22.45 39.75
CA ARG A 7 7.14 21.46 40.44
C ARG A 7 5.81 22.01 40.94
N GLU A 8 4.72 21.24 41.06
CA GLU A 8 4.27 19.91 40.63
C GLU A 8 2.74 19.89 40.86
N ALA A 9 2.10 18.91 40.24
CA ALA A 9 0.76 18.36 40.51
C ALA A 9 0.17 18.57 41.92
N SER A 10 -1.15 18.78 42.01
CA SER A 10 -2.12 17.76 42.46
C SER A 10 -3.49 18.34 42.85
N SER A 11 -4.54 17.62 42.44
CA SER A 11 -5.82 17.34 43.13
C SER A 11 -6.53 18.42 43.95
N ALA A 12 -7.80 18.70 43.62
CA ALA A 12 -8.90 18.50 44.58
C ALA A 12 -10.27 18.54 43.88
N SER A 13 -11.07 17.58 44.28
CA SER A 13 -12.45 17.31 43.89
C SER A 13 -13.46 18.06 44.76
N PHE A 14 -14.66 18.23 44.20
CA PHE A 14 -15.98 18.25 44.86
C PHE A 14 -16.38 19.40 45.80
N SER A 15 -17.48 20.07 45.40
CA SER A 15 -18.70 20.48 46.14
C SER A 15 -19.18 21.81 45.52
N GLY A 16 -20.40 21.99 45.05
CA GLY A 16 -21.69 21.54 45.56
C GLY A 16 -22.51 22.80 45.80
N PHE A 17 -23.40 23.17 44.87
CA PHE A 17 -24.46 24.14 45.14
C PHE A 17 -25.74 23.67 44.46
N GLY A 18 -26.65 23.18 45.28
CA GLY A 18 -28.01 22.88 44.87
C GLY A 18 -28.80 24.16 44.67
N PHE A 19 -29.83 24.06 43.82
CA PHE A 19 -31.01 24.89 43.95
C PHE A 19 -32.23 24.02 43.66
N SER A 20 -33.10 23.95 44.65
CA SER A 20 -34.44 23.41 44.55
C SER A 20 -35.45 24.55 44.49
N ILE A 21 -36.30 24.49 43.46
CA ILE A 21 -37.75 24.78 43.48
C ILE A 21 -38.15 26.26 43.64
N LEU A 22 -38.65 26.85 42.55
CA LEU A 22 -39.98 27.46 42.57
C LEU A 22 -40.63 27.53 41.18
N ASN A 23 -41.81 26.94 41.11
CA ASN A 23 -42.69 26.83 39.95
C ASN A 23 -43.14 28.19 39.43
N ARG A 24 -43.09 28.38 38.10
CA ARG A 24 -44.03 29.27 37.40
C ARG A 24 -44.29 28.78 35.98
N TRP A 25 -45.18 27.80 35.87
CA TRP A 25 -45.91 27.55 34.63
C TRP A 25 -46.87 28.73 34.40
N PRO A 26 -46.88 29.28 33.18
CA PRO A 26 -48.17 29.46 32.53
C PRO A 26 -48.14 28.80 31.16
N TYR A 27 -49.19 28.00 30.90
CA TYR A 27 -49.47 27.26 29.67
C TYR A 27 -48.74 25.93 29.50
N GLN A 28 -49.11 25.00 30.37
CA GLN A 28 -49.17 23.59 30.03
C GLN A 28 -50.21 23.38 28.92
N VAL A 29 -49.77 23.39 27.67
CA VAL A 29 -50.41 22.57 26.64
C VAL A 29 -49.70 21.24 26.69
N HIS A 30 -50.32 20.29 27.36
CA HIS A 30 -49.86 18.92 27.44
C HIS A 30 -50.00 18.31 26.04
N SER A 31 -48.94 18.36 25.23
CA SER A 31 -48.80 17.45 24.10
C SER A 31 -48.37 16.13 24.70
N MET A 32 -49.29 15.15 24.79
CA MET A 32 -48.93 13.76 25.04
C MET A 32 -48.26 13.16 23.80
N ASP A 33 -47.21 13.81 23.30
CA ASP A 33 -46.34 13.24 22.30
C ASP A 33 -45.35 12.33 23.05
N SER A 34 -45.35 11.06 22.67
CA SER A 34 -45.06 9.93 23.54
C SER A 34 -43.55 9.68 23.71
N PRO A 35 -43.06 9.34 24.93
CA PRO A 35 -41.68 8.87 25.16
C PRO A 35 -41.28 7.65 24.29
N CYS A 36 -42.26 6.99 23.67
CA CYS A 36 -42.08 5.87 22.74
C CYS A 36 -41.35 6.27 21.44
N GLN A 37 -41.51 7.52 20.96
CA GLN A 37 -40.92 7.98 19.69
C GLN A 37 -39.43 8.31 19.83
N ASP A 38 -39.04 8.91 20.96
CA ASP A 38 -37.63 9.15 21.30
C ASP A 38 -36.86 7.82 21.44
N ILE A 39 -37.49 6.78 22.00
CA ILE A 39 -36.89 5.44 22.15
C ILE A 39 -36.60 4.77 20.79
N GLU A 40 -37.47 4.92 19.79
CA GLU A 40 -37.24 4.35 18.44
C GLU A 40 -36.04 5.02 17.76
N PHE A 41 -35.90 6.35 17.91
CA PHE A 41 -34.80 7.10 17.33
C PHE A 41 -33.46 6.81 18.03
N GLU A 42 -33.46 6.76 19.37
CA GLU A 42 -32.28 6.35 20.15
C GLU A 42 -31.84 4.91 19.82
N SER A 43 -32.80 4.00 19.64
CA SER A 43 -32.53 2.62 19.21
C SER A 43 -31.88 2.59 17.82
N PHE A 44 -32.39 3.37 16.86
CA PHE A 44 -31.78 3.50 15.54
C PHE A 44 -30.34 4.05 15.65
N GLN A 45 -30.13 5.14 16.37
CA GLN A 45 -28.79 5.73 16.56
C GLN A 45 -27.80 4.73 17.16
N LYS A 46 -28.23 3.95 18.16
CA LYS A 46 -27.42 2.91 18.78
C LYS A 46 -27.05 1.82 17.78
N GLN A 47 -28.01 1.35 16.98
CA GLN A 47 -27.77 0.33 15.96
C GLN A 47 -26.78 0.81 14.89
N VAL A 48 -26.92 2.06 14.43
CA VAL A 48 -25.96 2.69 13.51
C VAL A 48 -24.57 2.72 14.14
N ALA A 49 -24.45 3.23 15.38
CA ALA A 49 -23.17 3.32 16.08
C ALA A 49 -22.50 1.94 16.23
N ASP A 50 -23.26 0.92 16.66
CA ASP A 50 -22.74 -0.44 16.84
C ASP A 50 -22.24 -1.03 15.51
N ARG A 51 -22.98 -0.85 14.41
CA ARG A 51 -22.56 -1.32 13.07
C ARG A 51 -21.23 -0.69 12.64
N PHE A 52 -21.07 0.63 12.76
CA PHE A 52 -19.84 1.32 12.35
C PHE A 52 -18.68 1.09 13.31
N ASN A 53 -18.93 0.95 14.61
CA ASN A 53 -17.90 0.58 15.59
C ASN A 53 -17.34 -0.82 15.31
N ASN A 54 -18.21 -1.78 14.97
CA ASN A 54 -17.78 -3.12 14.58
C ASN A 54 -16.92 -3.10 13.30
N LEU A 55 -17.28 -2.27 12.32
CA LEU A 55 -16.48 -2.08 11.11
C LEU A 55 -15.14 -1.39 11.39
N ALA A 56 -15.08 -0.48 12.36
CA ALA A 56 -13.86 0.21 12.76
C ALA A 56 -12.92 -0.65 13.61
N ALA A 57 -13.45 -1.71 14.24
CA ALA A 57 -12.71 -2.59 15.14
C ALA A 57 -11.95 -3.73 14.42
N VAL A 58 -12.02 -3.81 13.09
CA VAL A 58 -11.26 -4.80 12.32
C VAL A 58 -9.76 -4.52 12.37
N ASP A 59 -8.96 -5.57 12.20
CA ASP A 59 -7.51 -5.45 12.13
C ASP A 59 -7.08 -4.68 10.87
N SER A 60 -5.87 -4.11 10.91
CA SER A 60 -5.36 -3.21 9.86
C SER A 60 -5.19 -3.87 8.49
N ASP A 61 -4.99 -5.18 8.46
CA ASP A 61 -4.86 -6.00 7.25
C ASP A 61 -6.20 -6.27 6.57
N GLU A 62 -7.30 -6.30 7.34
CA GLU A 62 -8.65 -6.41 6.80
C GLU A 62 -9.23 -5.05 6.37
N LEU A 63 -8.74 -3.96 6.95
CA LEU A 63 -9.18 -2.60 6.63
C LEU A 63 -8.95 -2.27 5.15
N LEU A 64 -9.95 -1.67 4.49
CA LEU A 64 -9.97 -1.37 3.04
C LEU A 64 -9.89 -2.61 2.12
N SER A 65 -9.97 -3.84 2.65
CA SER A 65 -10.16 -5.02 1.81
C SER A 65 -11.49 -4.96 1.06
N ILE A 66 -11.61 -5.68 -0.07
CA ILE A 66 -12.87 -5.73 -0.84
C ILE A 66 -14.02 -6.21 0.03
N SER A 67 -13.78 -7.19 0.90
CA SER A 67 -14.80 -7.69 1.84
C SER A 67 -15.22 -6.61 2.84
N TRP A 68 -14.27 -5.89 3.42
CA TRP A 68 -14.55 -4.80 4.35
C TRP A 68 -15.30 -3.63 3.68
N ILE A 69 -14.86 -3.22 2.48
CA ILE A 69 -15.53 -2.19 1.68
C ILE A 69 -16.97 -2.61 1.38
N GLY A 70 -17.20 -3.88 1.02
CA GLY A 70 -18.54 -4.42 0.84
C GLY A 70 -19.41 -4.26 2.09
N LYS A 71 -18.91 -4.72 3.25
CA LYS A 71 -19.63 -4.58 4.54
C LYS A 71 -19.88 -3.12 4.92
N LEU A 72 -18.95 -2.21 4.61
CA LEU A 72 -19.12 -0.77 4.83
C LEU A 72 -20.25 -0.19 3.97
N LEU A 73 -20.27 -0.52 2.67
CA LEU A 73 -21.33 -0.07 1.76
C LEU A 73 -22.69 -0.64 2.16
N ASP A 74 -22.74 -1.92 2.54
CA ASP A 74 -23.96 -2.55 3.06
C ASP A 74 -24.45 -1.85 4.33
N ALA A 75 -23.55 -1.51 5.27
CA ALA A 75 -23.90 -0.76 6.47
C ALA A 75 -24.47 0.63 6.12
N PHE A 76 -23.89 1.36 5.15
CA PHE A 76 -24.45 2.62 4.68
C PHE A 76 -25.86 2.45 4.09
N ILE A 77 -26.06 1.45 3.22
CA ILE A 77 -27.36 1.17 2.59
C ILE A 77 -28.40 0.84 3.66
N CYS A 78 -28.10 -0.09 4.57
CA CYS A 78 -29.02 -0.46 5.64
C CYS A 78 -29.38 0.74 6.52
N CYS A 79 -28.41 1.59 6.86
CA CYS A 79 -28.69 2.78 7.67
C CYS A 79 -29.61 3.78 6.93
N GLN A 80 -29.48 3.92 5.61
CA GLN A 80 -30.37 4.77 4.80
C GLN A 80 -31.80 4.22 4.74
N GLU A 81 -31.95 2.91 4.53
CA GLU A 81 -33.26 2.25 4.49
C GLU A 81 -33.97 2.32 5.85
N GLU A 82 -33.28 1.96 6.93
CA GLU A 82 -33.80 2.02 8.29
C GLU A 82 -34.19 3.45 8.67
N PHE A 83 -33.36 4.45 8.36
CA PHE A 83 -33.68 5.85 8.59
C PHE A 83 -34.94 6.29 7.82
N GLY A 84 -35.07 5.88 6.55
CA GLY A 84 -36.24 6.15 5.74
C GLY A 84 -37.53 5.62 6.38
N LEU A 85 -37.49 4.42 6.97
CA LEU A 85 -38.60 3.84 7.70
C LEU A 85 -38.93 4.62 8.98
N VAL A 86 -37.92 5.01 9.76
CA VAL A 86 -38.09 5.81 10.98
C VAL A 86 -38.73 7.16 10.65
N VAL A 87 -38.24 7.86 9.62
CA VAL A 87 -38.82 9.12 9.13
C VAL A 87 -40.25 8.91 8.64
N PHE A 88 -40.52 7.83 7.89
CA PHE A 88 -41.84 7.54 7.36
C PHE A 88 -42.90 7.33 8.46
N LYS A 89 -42.54 6.60 9.53
CA LYS A 89 -43.44 6.35 10.67
C LYS A 89 -43.75 7.61 11.48
N ASN A 90 -42.83 8.58 11.49
CA ASN A 90 -42.90 9.77 12.35
C ASN A 90 -43.18 11.07 11.55
N LYS A 91 -43.75 10.95 10.34
CA LYS A 91 -43.96 12.06 9.38
C LYS A 91 -44.64 13.30 9.96
N ASP A 92 -45.61 13.11 10.84
CA ASP A 92 -46.41 14.20 11.40
C ASP A 92 -45.62 15.12 12.35
N PHE A 93 -44.42 14.68 12.77
CA PHE A 93 -43.60 15.35 13.79
C PHE A 93 -42.23 15.82 13.29
N LEU A 94 -41.91 15.63 12.00
CA LEU A 94 -40.57 15.90 11.43
C LEU A 94 -40.13 17.37 11.54
N ASN A 95 -41.08 18.30 11.56
CA ASN A 95 -40.81 19.73 11.70
C ASN A 95 -40.77 20.22 13.16
N ARG A 96 -40.89 19.31 14.13
CA ARG A 96 -40.84 19.65 15.56
C ARG A 96 -39.46 19.33 16.11
N HIS A 97 -38.93 20.25 16.93
CA HIS A 97 -37.73 20.00 17.71
C HIS A 97 -37.98 18.84 18.70
N PRO A 98 -37.04 17.87 18.86
CA PRO A 98 -35.67 17.81 18.31
C PRO A 98 -35.51 17.03 16.99
N MET A 99 -36.60 16.59 16.37
CA MET A 99 -36.58 15.67 15.22
C MET A 99 -35.96 16.31 13.96
N ASP A 100 -36.24 17.59 13.75
CA ASP A 100 -35.65 18.40 12.68
C ASP A 100 -34.11 18.39 12.71
N ARG A 101 -33.52 18.53 13.91
CA ARG A 101 -32.07 18.49 14.12
C ARG A 101 -31.49 17.14 13.73
N TYR A 102 -32.12 16.05 14.17
CA TYR A 102 -31.63 14.71 13.90
C TYR A 102 -31.64 14.36 12.41
N ILE A 103 -32.66 14.81 11.69
CA ILE A 103 -32.77 14.64 10.25
C ILE A 103 -31.66 15.42 9.54
N SER A 104 -31.45 16.68 9.95
CA SER A 104 -30.36 17.51 9.40
C SER A 104 -28.99 16.88 9.62
N GLU A 105 -28.70 16.41 10.83
CA GLU A 105 -27.44 15.74 11.14
C GLU A 105 -27.24 14.45 10.34
N PHE A 106 -28.29 13.65 10.16
CA PHE A 106 -28.22 12.43 9.35
C PHE A 106 -27.88 12.74 7.89
N PHE A 107 -28.54 13.74 7.29
CA PHE A 107 -28.24 14.14 5.92
C PHE A 107 -26.85 14.74 5.78
N GLU A 108 -26.39 15.55 6.74
CA GLU A 108 -25.02 16.06 6.73
C GLU A 108 -23.99 14.92 6.76
N ARG A 109 -24.21 13.91 7.62
CA ARG A 109 -23.35 12.71 7.70
C ARG A 109 -23.46 11.86 6.44
N SER A 110 -24.62 11.78 5.80
CA SER A 110 -24.85 11.05 4.54
C SER A 110 -24.09 11.69 3.37
N ILE A 111 -24.01 13.02 3.33
CA ILE A 111 -23.19 13.73 2.35
C ILE A 111 -21.71 13.39 2.56
N LYS A 112 -21.22 13.33 3.81
CA LYS A 112 -19.83 12.91 4.10
C LYS A 112 -19.58 11.45 3.71
N ALA A 113 -20.56 10.56 3.87
CA ALA A 113 -20.46 9.18 3.41
C ALA A 113 -20.34 9.08 1.87
N LEU A 114 -20.95 10.01 1.13
CA LEU A 114 -20.84 10.06 -0.32
C LEU A 114 -19.39 10.29 -0.77
N ASP A 115 -18.59 11.05 -0.02
CA ASP A 115 -17.16 11.23 -0.31
C ASP A 115 -16.40 9.90 -0.24
N VAL A 116 -16.74 9.06 0.73
CA VAL A 116 -16.17 7.70 0.85
C VAL A 116 -16.58 6.84 -0.34
N CYS A 117 -17.86 6.88 -0.73
CA CYS A 117 -18.36 6.16 -1.92
C CYS A 117 -17.68 6.64 -3.20
N ASN A 118 -17.44 7.95 -3.34
CA ASN A 118 -16.71 8.53 -4.46
C ASN A 118 -15.26 8.02 -4.51
N ALA A 119 -14.56 8.00 -3.37
CA ALA A 119 -13.21 7.47 -3.29
C ALA A 119 -13.13 5.98 -3.65
N ILE A 120 -14.10 5.17 -3.19
CA ILE A 120 -14.20 3.74 -3.55
C ILE A 120 -14.40 3.58 -5.06
N ARG A 121 -15.34 4.34 -5.65
CA ARG A 121 -15.61 4.30 -7.10
C ARG A 121 -14.36 4.67 -7.90
N ASP A 122 -13.67 5.73 -7.52
CA ASP A 122 -12.44 6.17 -8.18
C ASP A 122 -11.32 5.13 -8.05
N GLY A 123 -11.23 4.46 -6.91
CA GLY A 123 -10.34 3.31 -6.70
C GLY A 123 -10.65 2.15 -7.64
N ILE A 124 -11.92 1.77 -7.78
CA ILE A 124 -12.38 0.72 -8.71
C ILE A 124 -12.03 1.09 -10.16
N GLU A 125 -12.26 2.35 -10.55
CA GLU A 125 -11.96 2.80 -11.91
C GLU A 125 -10.46 2.72 -12.23
N LYS A 126 -9.59 3.08 -11.27
CA LYS A 126 -8.13 2.90 -11.41
C LYS A 126 -7.74 1.43 -11.58
N ILE A 127 -8.35 0.52 -10.82
CA ILE A 127 -8.09 -0.92 -10.94
C ILE A 127 -8.47 -1.41 -12.35
N LYS A 128 -9.63 -1.02 -12.87
CA LYS A 128 -10.06 -1.36 -14.23
C LYS A 128 -9.08 -0.82 -15.28
N GLN A 129 -8.63 0.43 -15.11
CA GLN A 129 -7.64 1.03 -16.00
C GLN A 129 -6.33 0.23 -16.01
N TRP A 130 -5.85 -0.20 -14.85
CA TRP A 130 -4.65 -1.04 -14.75
C TRP A 130 -4.83 -2.41 -15.39
N GLN A 131 -6.00 -3.04 -15.22
CA GLN A 131 -6.32 -4.31 -15.87
C GLN A 131 -6.25 -4.18 -17.40
N MET A 132 -6.85 -3.12 -17.95
CA MET A 132 -6.79 -2.84 -19.39
C MET A 132 -5.35 -2.63 -19.88
N GLN A 133 -4.53 -1.88 -19.13
CA GLN A 133 -3.13 -1.68 -19.48
C GLN A 133 -2.33 -2.99 -19.46
N LEU A 134 -2.57 -3.85 -18.47
CA LEU A 134 -1.94 -5.16 -18.39
C LEU A 134 -2.37 -6.06 -19.55
N GLU A 135 -3.66 -6.07 -19.89
CA GLU A 135 -4.17 -6.85 -21.02
C GLU A 135 -3.50 -6.44 -22.34
N ILE A 136 -3.36 -5.13 -22.59
CA ILE A 136 -2.63 -4.61 -23.75
C ILE A 136 -1.19 -5.12 -23.76
N VAL A 137 -0.48 -5.05 -22.62
CA VAL A 137 0.90 -5.55 -22.51
C VAL A 137 0.98 -7.06 -22.77
N LEU A 138 -0.01 -7.83 -22.32
CA LEU A 138 -0.06 -9.28 -22.49
C LEU A 138 -0.44 -9.71 -23.92
N GLN A 139 -1.13 -8.86 -24.69
CA GLN A 139 -1.48 -9.13 -26.08
C GLN A 139 -0.26 -9.07 -27.03
N PHE A 140 0.85 -8.45 -26.61
CA PHE A 140 2.05 -8.44 -27.43
C PHE A 140 2.74 -9.81 -27.47
N VAL A 141 3.03 -10.29 -28.68
CA VAL A 141 3.69 -11.58 -28.93
C VAL A 141 5.04 -11.72 -28.21
N TRP A 142 5.73 -10.61 -27.95
CA TRP A 142 7.01 -10.59 -27.24
C TRP A 142 6.89 -10.62 -25.70
N SER A 143 5.70 -10.42 -25.15
CA SER A 143 5.45 -10.36 -23.70
C SER A 143 5.79 -11.68 -23.02
N THR A 144 5.21 -12.79 -23.48
CA THR A 144 5.44 -14.13 -22.91
C THR A 144 6.91 -14.56 -22.96
N PRO A 145 7.65 -14.43 -24.09
CA PRO A 145 9.08 -14.71 -24.12
C PRO A 145 9.91 -13.86 -23.15
N ILE A 146 9.59 -12.57 -23.00
CA ILE A 146 10.30 -11.66 -22.08
C ILE A 146 10.06 -12.06 -20.62
N ILE A 147 8.81 -12.34 -20.23
CA ILE A 147 8.47 -12.80 -18.88
C ILE A 147 9.19 -14.12 -18.57
N SER A 148 9.15 -15.09 -19.50
CA SER A 148 9.85 -16.38 -19.35
C SER A 148 11.36 -16.21 -19.18
N LEU A 149 11.97 -15.29 -19.94
CA LEU A 149 13.40 -14.99 -19.81
C LEU A 149 13.73 -14.34 -18.45
N HIS A 150 12.90 -13.39 -17.99
CA HIS A 150 13.05 -12.73 -16.69
C HIS A 150 13.02 -13.75 -15.55
N GLU A 151 12.02 -14.63 -15.52
CA GLU A 151 11.90 -15.67 -14.49
C GLU A 151 13.11 -16.61 -14.50
N ARG A 152 13.59 -16.99 -15.68
CA ARG A 152 14.80 -17.83 -15.79
C ARG A 152 16.05 -17.12 -15.26
N ILE A 153 16.21 -15.82 -15.53
CA ILE A 153 17.33 -15.02 -15.00
C ILE A 153 17.25 -14.95 -13.47
N LEU A 154 16.05 -14.72 -12.92
CA LEU A 154 15.82 -14.63 -11.48
C LEU A 154 16.04 -15.97 -10.77
N GLU A 155 15.64 -17.07 -11.38
CA GLU A 155 15.89 -18.41 -10.84
C GLU A 155 17.39 -18.74 -10.85
N GLU A 156 18.11 -18.39 -11.92
CA GLU A 156 19.56 -18.58 -11.98
C GLU A 156 20.33 -17.68 -11.02
N SER A 157 19.84 -16.49 -10.69
CA SER A 157 20.47 -15.63 -9.67
C SER A 157 20.30 -16.23 -8.27
N ARG A 158 19.09 -16.70 -7.91
CA ARG A 158 18.81 -17.37 -6.63
C ARG A 158 19.63 -18.63 -6.42
N LYS A 159 19.79 -19.47 -7.46
CA LYS A 159 20.62 -20.68 -7.37
C LYS A 159 22.09 -20.37 -7.05
N ARG A 160 22.61 -19.23 -7.53
CA ARG A 160 23.99 -18.83 -7.30
C ARG A 160 24.22 -18.26 -5.91
N ASP A 161 23.26 -17.49 -5.41
CA ASP A 161 23.25 -16.99 -4.04
C ASP A 161 23.34 -18.15 -3.03
N ARG A 162 22.49 -19.19 -3.20
CA ARG A 162 22.53 -20.41 -2.37
C ARG A 162 23.84 -21.20 -2.44
N ARG A 163 24.56 -21.12 -3.56
CA ARG A 163 25.85 -21.80 -3.76
C ARG A 163 27.03 -20.95 -3.29
N ASN A 164 26.77 -19.76 -2.74
CA ASN A 164 27.78 -18.74 -2.43
C ASN A 164 28.74 -18.50 -3.62
N SER A 165 28.21 -18.58 -4.85
CA SER A 165 28.97 -18.39 -6.09
C SER A 165 28.73 -16.98 -6.62
N CYS A 166 29.79 -16.27 -7.00
CA CYS A 166 29.68 -14.89 -7.44
C CYS A 166 29.36 -14.74 -8.94
N GLY A 167 28.56 -13.71 -9.27
CA GLY A 167 28.33 -13.23 -10.64
C GLY A 167 27.40 -14.08 -11.49
N LEU A 168 26.75 -13.47 -12.51
CA LEU A 168 25.91 -14.18 -13.50
C LEU A 168 26.70 -14.63 -14.75
N LEU A 169 27.81 -13.96 -15.05
CA LEU A 169 28.60 -14.19 -16.26
C LEU A 169 29.47 -15.45 -16.15
N LYS A 170 29.72 -16.10 -17.29
CA LYS A 170 30.53 -17.33 -17.35
C LYS A 170 31.98 -17.03 -16.99
N GLU A 171 32.51 -15.91 -17.47
CA GLU A 171 33.89 -15.49 -17.30
C GLU A 171 34.18 -15.15 -15.85
N ILE A 172 33.27 -14.47 -15.14
CA ILE A 172 33.39 -14.21 -13.69
C ILE A 172 33.44 -15.55 -12.92
N ARG A 173 32.59 -16.52 -13.28
CA ARG A 173 32.63 -17.85 -12.68
C ARG A 173 33.93 -18.60 -12.97
N LEU A 174 34.51 -18.42 -14.15
CA LEU A 174 35.82 -18.99 -14.48
C LEU A 174 36.95 -18.34 -13.68
N ILE A 175 36.90 -17.01 -13.45
CA ILE A 175 37.86 -16.32 -12.57
C ILE A 175 37.76 -16.86 -11.15
N GLU A 176 36.54 -16.99 -10.60
CA GLU A 176 36.31 -17.55 -9.26
C GLU A 176 36.90 -18.96 -9.14
N LYS A 177 36.65 -19.82 -10.13
CA LYS A 177 37.22 -21.17 -10.17
C LYS A 177 38.75 -21.16 -10.25
N CYS A 178 39.33 -20.27 -11.08
CA CYS A 178 40.78 -20.12 -11.18
C CYS A 178 41.39 -19.65 -9.85
N ALA A 179 40.74 -18.70 -9.17
CA ALA A 179 41.17 -18.20 -7.87
C ALA A 179 41.12 -19.30 -6.80
N GLN A 180 40.07 -20.10 -6.78
CA GLN A 180 39.94 -21.24 -5.87
C GLN A 180 41.05 -22.28 -6.10
N HIS A 181 41.28 -22.68 -7.36
CA HIS A 181 42.37 -23.59 -7.71
C HIS A 181 43.75 -23.04 -7.36
N MET A 182 43.96 -21.72 -7.48
CA MET A 182 45.22 -21.08 -7.09
C MET A 182 45.42 -21.09 -5.56
N ASN A 183 44.37 -20.84 -4.78
CA ASN A 183 44.43 -20.92 -3.31
C ASN A 183 44.79 -22.34 -2.86
N GLU A 184 44.10 -23.36 -3.37
CA GLU A 184 44.37 -24.77 -3.07
C GLU A 184 45.82 -25.18 -3.40
N SER A 185 46.35 -24.69 -4.53
CA SER A 185 47.76 -24.92 -4.88
C SER A 185 48.70 -24.26 -3.89
N THR A 186 48.40 -23.03 -3.45
CA THR A 186 49.25 -22.24 -2.56
C THR A 186 49.38 -22.90 -1.18
N ASP A 187 48.30 -23.49 -0.67
CA ASP A 187 48.28 -24.20 0.61
C ASP A 187 49.15 -25.48 0.62
N SER A 188 49.48 -26.02 -0.55
CA SER A 188 50.27 -27.25 -0.73
C SER A 188 51.70 -27.01 -1.23
N VAL A 189 52.14 -25.74 -1.30
CA VAL A 189 53.51 -25.37 -1.69
C VAL A 189 54.46 -25.60 -0.51
N HIS A 190 55.32 -26.60 -0.66
CA HIS A 190 56.55 -26.74 0.12
C HIS A 190 57.74 -26.62 -0.81
N PHE A 191 58.71 -25.80 -0.41
CA PHE A 191 59.92 -25.55 -1.18
C PHE A 191 61.01 -26.55 -0.81
N PRO A 192 61.85 -26.97 -1.79
CA PRO A 192 61.83 -26.59 -3.20
C PRO A 192 60.72 -27.27 -4.01
N LEU A 193 60.15 -26.55 -4.98
CA LEU A 193 59.12 -27.06 -5.88
C LEU A 193 59.67 -28.14 -6.81
N ASN A 194 58.86 -29.16 -7.14
CA ASN A 194 59.18 -30.10 -8.21
C ASN A 194 58.78 -29.53 -9.58
N GLU A 195 59.45 -29.98 -10.66
CA GLU A 195 59.20 -29.47 -12.01
C GLU A 195 57.74 -29.64 -12.47
N LEU A 196 57.07 -30.71 -12.03
CA LEU A 196 55.65 -30.96 -12.33
C LEU A 196 54.73 -29.91 -11.72
N LYS A 197 54.86 -29.61 -10.42
CA LYS A 197 54.06 -28.57 -9.74
C LYS A 197 54.35 -27.19 -10.30
N GLU A 198 55.60 -26.91 -10.65
CA GLU A 198 55.96 -25.64 -11.29
C GLU A 198 55.29 -25.51 -12.67
N GLY A 199 55.27 -26.59 -13.46
CA GLY A 199 54.55 -26.65 -14.74
C GLY A 199 53.04 -26.44 -14.58
N GLU A 200 52.41 -27.09 -13.61
CA GLU A 200 50.99 -26.96 -13.32
C GLU A 200 50.61 -25.53 -12.91
N ILE A 201 51.39 -24.90 -12.03
CA ILE A 201 51.16 -23.51 -11.59
C ILE A 201 51.28 -22.55 -12.79
N LYS A 202 52.29 -22.75 -13.65
CA LYS A 202 52.47 -21.93 -14.87
C LYS A 202 51.30 -22.06 -15.84
N GLU A 203 50.70 -23.25 -15.97
CA GLU A 203 49.49 -23.43 -16.77
C GLU A 203 48.29 -22.68 -16.19
N ARG A 204 48.04 -22.83 -14.87
CA ARG A 204 46.93 -22.15 -14.17
C ARG A 204 47.02 -20.62 -14.29
N ILE A 205 48.23 -20.06 -14.16
CA ILE A 205 48.46 -18.62 -14.33
C ILE A 205 48.15 -18.18 -15.77
N ARG A 206 48.48 -19.02 -16.76
CA ARG A 206 48.21 -18.73 -18.18
C ARG A 206 46.71 -18.75 -18.46
N GLU A 207 45.97 -19.69 -17.88
CA GLU A 207 44.51 -19.76 -17.98
C GLU A 207 43.86 -18.53 -17.35
N LEU A 208 44.23 -18.16 -16.12
CA LEU A 208 43.71 -16.97 -15.45
C LEU A 208 43.95 -15.69 -16.27
N ARG A 209 45.14 -15.53 -16.85
CA ARG A 209 45.47 -14.37 -17.70
C ARG A 209 44.56 -14.30 -18.93
N ARG A 210 44.24 -15.45 -19.55
CA ARG A 210 43.31 -15.52 -20.69
C ARG A 210 41.90 -15.09 -20.29
N VAL A 211 41.37 -15.62 -19.19
CA VAL A 211 40.02 -15.28 -18.70
C VAL A 211 39.94 -13.80 -18.31
N TYR A 212 40.94 -13.29 -17.59
CA TYR A 212 41.00 -11.87 -17.21
C TYR A 212 41.03 -10.94 -18.42
N GLY A 213 41.82 -11.28 -19.45
CA GLY A 213 41.84 -10.54 -20.71
C GLY A 213 40.46 -10.50 -21.37
N ALA A 214 39.79 -11.66 -21.48
CA ALA A 214 38.45 -11.74 -22.06
C ALA A 214 37.41 -10.90 -21.29
N VAL A 215 37.47 -10.88 -19.95
CA VAL A 215 36.61 -10.02 -19.13
C VAL A 215 36.89 -8.55 -19.41
N LYS A 216 38.17 -8.14 -19.35
CA LYS A 216 38.57 -6.76 -19.58
C LYS A 216 38.09 -6.26 -20.95
N ASP A 217 38.30 -7.05 -21.99
CA ASP A 217 37.97 -6.69 -23.36
C ASP A 217 36.44 -6.68 -23.59
N GLY A 218 35.69 -7.49 -22.84
CA GLY A 218 34.23 -7.61 -22.95
C GLY A 218 33.42 -6.62 -22.10
N LEU A 219 33.98 -6.10 -21.00
CA LEU A 219 33.25 -5.26 -20.06
C LEU A 219 32.88 -3.89 -20.64
N ASP A 220 33.82 -3.18 -21.27
CA ASP A 220 33.56 -1.84 -21.80
C ASP A 220 32.45 -1.85 -22.89
N PRO A 221 32.46 -2.76 -23.88
CA PRO A 221 31.37 -2.89 -24.84
C PRO A 221 30.04 -3.26 -24.17
N LEU A 222 30.06 -4.17 -23.19
CA LEU A 222 28.86 -4.60 -22.47
C LEU A 222 28.24 -3.42 -21.71
N GLU A 223 29.05 -2.65 -20.99
CA GLU A 223 28.59 -1.50 -20.21
C GLU A 223 27.98 -0.41 -21.13
N ARG A 224 28.58 -0.19 -22.31
CA ARG A 224 28.01 0.69 -23.35
C ARG A 224 26.66 0.18 -23.86
N GLN A 225 26.55 -1.12 -24.15
CA GLN A 225 25.29 -1.73 -24.60
C GLN A 225 24.18 -1.60 -23.53
N VAL A 226 24.51 -1.85 -22.26
CA VAL A 226 23.55 -1.71 -21.15
C VAL A 226 23.06 -0.27 -21.05
N ARG A 227 23.98 0.71 -21.09
CA ARG A 227 23.62 2.14 -21.10
C ARG A 227 22.76 2.52 -22.30
N GLU A 228 23.09 2.01 -23.47
CA GLU A 228 22.34 2.28 -24.69
C GLU A 228 20.91 1.72 -24.61
N VAL A 229 20.75 0.47 -24.19
CA VAL A 229 19.43 -0.14 -24.00
C VAL A 229 18.62 0.63 -22.97
N PHE A 230 19.22 0.97 -21.83
CA PHE A 230 18.57 1.78 -20.80
C PHE A 230 18.11 3.13 -21.35
N TRP A 231 19.00 3.86 -22.04
CA TRP A 231 18.68 5.15 -22.64
C TRP A 231 17.56 5.05 -23.68
N ARG A 232 17.59 4.02 -24.56
CA ARG A 232 16.52 3.80 -25.55
C ARG A 232 15.18 3.55 -24.88
N ILE A 233 15.13 2.70 -23.85
CA ILE A 233 13.89 2.42 -23.10
C ILE A 233 13.35 3.70 -22.44
N VAL A 234 14.21 4.45 -21.74
CA VAL A 234 13.82 5.70 -21.06
C VAL A 234 13.32 6.72 -22.07
N ARG A 235 14.02 6.89 -23.19
CA ARG A 235 13.65 7.83 -24.25
C ARG A 235 12.31 7.46 -24.88
N THR A 236 12.14 6.21 -25.31
CA THR A 236 10.87 5.74 -25.92
C THR A 236 9.69 5.93 -24.95
N ARG A 237 9.88 5.69 -23.66
CA ARG A 237 8.84 5.92 -22.65
C ARG A 237 8.53 7.41 -22.47
N THR A 238 9.54 8.27 -22.43
CA THR A 238 9.37 9.72 -22.26
C THR A 238 8.66 10.31 -23.48
N ASP A 239 9.14 10.01 -24.68
CA ASP A 239 8.57 10.48 -25.95
C ASP A 239 7.12 9.98 -26.15
N GLY A 240 6.81 8.75 -25.73
CA GLY A 240 5.45 8.19 -25.75
C GLY A 240 4.48 8.85 -24.75
N LEU A 241 4.95 9.24 -23.57
CA LEU A 241 4.12 9.93 -22.58
C LEU A 241 3.83 11.39 -22.99
N ASP A 242 4.79 12.06 -23.61
CA ASP A 242 4.63 13.45 -24.06
C ASP A 242 3.68 13.59 -25.26
N SER A 243 3.65 12.60 -26.14
CA SER A 243 2.72 12.55 -27.28
C SER A 243 1.27 12.28 -26.87
N THR A 244 1.05 11.70 -25.68
CA THR A 244 -0.29 11.47 -25.11
C THR A 244 -0.82 12.68 -24.32
N ARG A 245 0.04 13.67 -24.00
CA ARG A 245 -0.31 14.84 -23.16
C ARG A 245 -0.78 16.06 -23.96
N ARG A 246 -0.67 16.09 -25.28
CA ARG A 246 -1.22 17.19 -26.09
C ARG A 246 -2.72 16.98 -26.32
N PRO A 247 -3.62 17.83 -25.78
CA PRO A 247 -5.01 17.80 -26.20
C PRO A 247 -5.06 18.23 -27.67
N ASN A 248 -5.85 17.54 -28.47
CA ASN A 248 -6.27 17.99 -29.79
C ASN A 248 -6.93 19.38 -29.67
N SER A 249 -6.15 20.44 -29.88
CA SER A 249 -6.69 21.73 -30.31
C SER A 249 -6.60 21.72 -31.84
N HIS A 250 -7.69 21.27 -32.48
CA HIS A 250 -7.92 21.57 -33.88
C HIS A 250 -9.11 22.52 -33.96
N ASP A 251 -8.82 23.65 -34.63
CA ASP A 251 -9.72 24.71 -35.07
C ASP A 251 -10.97 24.20 -35.82
#